data_AF-A0A524G451-F1
#
_entry.id   AF-A0A524G451-F1
#
_cell.length_a   1.000
_cell.length_b   1.000
_cell.length_c   1.000
_cell.angle_alpha   90.00
_cell.angle_beta   90.00
_cell.angle_gamma   90.00
#
_symmetry.space_group_name_H-M   'P 1'
#
loop_
_entity.id
_entity.type
_entity.pdbx_description
1 polymer ?
#
loop_
_entity_poly.entity_id
_entity_poly.type
_entity_poly.pdbx_seq_one_letter_code
_entity_poly.pdbx_strand_id
1 'polypeptide(L)'
;MSHRRSLRFAKSTCPICGSKEVARDDHKGDLLCTNCGHIVTRVESRSVGKFDIAQHLKRNGKMSFNRLREVTGASDDKLFGVLQGMESMDLVMQVGGEYSLTKKGQRWYRQRLGQEWGY
;
A
#
# COMPACT_ATOMS: atom_id res chain seq x y z
N MET A 1 19.45 -15.54 -15.62
CA MET A 1 18.39 -14.71 -15.02
C MET A 1 17.05 -15.04 -15.65
N SER A 2 16.10 -15.58 -14.87
CA SER A 2 14.67 -15.42 -15.09
C SER A 2 13.94 -16.05 -13.90
N HIS A 3 13.59 -15.23 -12.90
CA HIS A 3 12.67 -15.66 -11.86
C HIS A 3 11.30 -15.88 -12.51
N ARG A 4 10.95 -17.15 -12.79
CA ARG A 4 9.59 -17.52 -13.20
C ARG A 4 8.65 -17.21 -12.02
N ARG A 5 8.02 -16.04 -12.06
CA ARG A 5 6.91 -15.68 -11.16
C ARG A 5 5.80 -16.71 -11.35
N SER A 6 5.46 -17.45 -10.30
CA SER A 6 4.42 -18.49 -10.35
C SER A 6 3.04 -17.83 -10.40
N LEU A 7 2.48 -17.66 -11.60
CA LEU A 7 1.14 -17.13 -11.80
C LEU A 7 0.12 -18.15 -11.29
N ARG A 8 -0.63 -17.82 -10.23
CA ARG A 8 -1.75 -18.64 -9.75
C ARG A 8 -2.96 -18.35 -10.63
N PHE A 9 -3.37 -19.33 -11.44
CA PHE A 9 -4.49 -19.19 -12.37
C PHE A 9 -5.83 -19.02 -11.62
N ALA A 10 -6.55 -17.93 -11.88
CA ALA A 10 -7.90 -17.70 -11.36
C ALA A 10 -8.95 -18.36 -12.28
N LYS A 11 -10.10 -18.79 -11.73
CA LYS A 11 -11.20 -19.40 -12.50
C LYS A 11 -12.04 -18.40 -13.33
N SER A 12 -11.59 -17.16 -13.52
CA SER A 12 -12.30 -16.14 -14.27
C SER A 12 -11.96 -16.20 -15.77
N THR A 13 -12.88 -15.77 -16.63
CA THR A 13 -12.64 -15.69 -18.08
C THR A 13 -12.49 -14.22 -18.48
N CYS A 14 -11.53 -13.90 -19.33
CA CYS A 14 -11.32 -12.55 -19.83
C CYS A 14 -12.51 -12.12 -20.71
N PRO A 15 -13.18 -10.99 -20.42
CA PRO A 15 -14.33 -10.52 -21.20
C PRO A 15 -13.95 -9.99 -22.59
N ILE A 16 -12.66 -9.71 -22.83
CA ILE A 16 -12.18 -9.12 -24.10
C ILE A 16 -11.76 -10.19 -25.11
N CYS A 17 -11.04 -11.22 -24.68
CA CYS A 17 -10.50 -12.24 -25.59
C CYS A 17 -11.01 -13.66 -25.31
N GLY A 18 -11.85 -13.86 -24.30
CA GLY A 18 -12.39 -15.17 -23.93
C GLY A 18 -11.38 -16.15 -23.31
N SER A 19 -10.11 -15.74 -23.12
CA SER A 19 -9.10 -16.59 -22.49
C SER A 19 -9.41 -16.84 -21.01
N LYS A 20 -9.10 -18.06 -20.53
CA LYS A 20 -9.15 -18.44 -19.10
C LYS A 20 -7.81 -18.23 -18.40
N GLU A 21 -6.82 -17.72 -19.13
CA GLU A 21 -5.50 -17.42 -18.59
C GLU A 21 -5.52 -16.04 -17.94
N VAL A 22 -5.92 -16.03 -16.67
CA VAL A 22 -5.94 -14.85 -15.81
C VAL A 22 -5.02 -15.08 -14.63
N ALA A 23 -4.18 -14.08 -14.38
CA ALA A 23 -3.25 -14.05 -13.28
C ALA A 23 -3.52 -12.83 -12.40
N ARG A 24 -3.05 -12.90 -11.16
CA ARG A 24 -3.06 -11.75 -10.26
C ARG A 24 -1.74 -10.98 -10.40
N ASP A 25 -1.83 -9.66 -10.49
CA ASP A 25 -0.69 -8.77 -10.37
C ASP A 25 -0.25 -8.73 -8.90
N ASP A 26 0.93 -9.23 -8.62
CA ASP A 26 1.51 -9.22 -7.27
C ASP A 26 1.88 -7.80 -6.77
N HIS A 27 1.81 -6.76 -7.63
CA HIS A 27 2.14 -5.37 -7.24
C HIS A 27 0.93 -4.44 -7.11
N LYS A 28 -0.22 -4.85 -7.64
CA LYS A 28 -1.45 -4.04 -7.62
C LYS A 28 -2.64 -4.78 -7.02
N GLY A 29 -2.56 -6.10 -6.94
CA GLY A 29 -3.68 -6.97 -6.61
C GLY A 29 -4.71 -7.10 -7.75
N ASP A 30 -4.45 -6.47 -8.90
CA ASP A 30 -5.31 -6.51 -10.08
C ASP A 30 -5.36 -7.92 -10.68
N LEU A 31 -6.49 -8.29 -11.25
CA LEU A 31 -6.63 -9.52 -12.02
C LEU A 31 -6.45 -9.17 -13.49
N LEU A 32 -5.40 -9.69 -14.11
CA LEU A 32 -5.05 -9.44 -15.51
C LEU A 32 -5.16 -10.71 -16.34
N CYS A 33 -5.66 -10.56 -17.56
CA CYS A 33 -5.57 -11.59 -18.57
C CYS A 33 -4.13 -11.65 -19.10
N THR A 34 -3.48 -12.81 -19.00
CA THR A 34 -2.10 -12.99 -19.48
C THR A 34 -2.02 -13.14 -20.99
N ASN A 35 -3.15 -13.37 -21.67
CA ASN A 35 -3.22 -13.47 -23.12
C ASN A 35 -3.31 -12.10 -23.82
N CYS A 36 -4.20 -11.20 -23.36
CA CYS A 36 -4.41 -9.89 -24.01
C CYS A 36 -4.03 -8.68 -23.14
N GLY A 37 -3.57 -8.89 -21.91
CA GLY A 37 -3.18 -7.80 -20.99
C GLY A 37 -4.35 -7.03 -20.38
N HIS A 38 -5.60 -7.41 -20.67
CA HIS A 38 -6.77 -6.71 -20.13
C HIS A 38 -6.90 -6.93 -18.61
N ILE A 39 -7.19 -5.85 -17.88
CA ILE A 39 -7.47 -5.90 -16.44
C ILE A 39 -8.91 -6.38 -16.25
N VAL A 40 -9.08 -7.64 -15.89
CA VAL A 40 -10.36 -8.32 -15.66
C VAL A 40 -11.04 -7.86 -14.37
N THR A 41 -10.26 -7.54 -13.34
CA THR A 41 -10.81 -6.97 -12.10
C THR A 41 -9.80 -5.99 -11.52
N ARG A 42 -10.22 -4.75 -11.32
CA ARG A 42 -9.48 -3.78 -10.51
C ARG A 42 -9.90 -3.95 -9.07
N VAL A 43 -8.96 -4.20 -8.18
CA VAL A 43 -9.24 -4.04 -6.77
C VAL A 43 -9.08 -2.55 -6.47
N GLU A 44 -10.22 -1.84 -6.34
CA GLU A 44 -10.22 -0.44 -5.91
C GLU A 44 -9.69 -0.37 -4.47
N SER A 45 -8.38 -0.14 -4.34
CA SER A 45 -7.75 0.13 -3.05
C SER A 45 -7.72 1.63 -2.81
N ARG A 46 -8.15 2.06 -1.63
CA ARG A 46 -8.09 3.46 -1.20
C ARG A 46 -6.63 3.93 -1.24
N SER A 47 -6.38 5.11 -1.81
CA SER A 47 -5.08 5.76 -1.72
C SER A 47 -4.85 6.21 -0.27
N VAL A 48 -3.70 5.85 0.30
CA VAL A 48 -3.27 6.32 1.62
C VAL A 48 -2.05 7.23 1.47
N GLY A 49 -2.09 8.39 2.10
CA GLY A 49 -0.98 9.34 2.11
C GLY A 49 -0.06 9.13 3.31
N LYS A 50 1.16 9.69 3.23
CA LYS A 50 2.11 9.74 4.36
C LYS A 50 1.49 10.43 5.58
N PHE A 51 0.65 11.44 5.33
CA PHE A 51 -0.01 12.20 6.38
C PHE A 51 -1.04 11.36 7.14
N ASP A 52 -1.89 10.61 6.43
CA ASP A 52 -2.88 9.71 7.05
C ASP A 52 -2.20 8.69 7.98
N ILE A 53 -1.12 8.06 7.50
CA ILE A 53 -0.33 7.12 8.31
C ILE A 53 0.26 7.82 9.53
N ALA A 54 0.85 9.00 9.35
CA ALA A 54 1.42 9.77 10.45
C ALA A 54 0.35 10.19 11.48
N GLN A 55 -0.87 10.50 11.05
CA GLN A 55 -1.99 10.81 11.94
C GLN A 55 -2.36 9.60 12.81
N HIS A 56 -2.49 8.42 12.19
CA HIS A 56 -2.77 7.18 12.93
C HIS A 56 -1.65 6.82 13.92
N LEU A 57 -0.39 6.93 13.51
CA LEU A 57 0.76 6.69 14.39
C LEU A 57 0.86 7.74 15.50
N LYS A 58 0.53 9.01 15.22
CA LYS A 58 0.54 10.06 16.26
C LYS A 58 -0.53 9.81 17.32
N ARG A 59 -1.71 9.32 16.92
CA ARG A 59 -2.83 9.02 17.81
C ARG A 59 -2.64 7.75 18.62
N ASN A 60 -2.09 6.69 18.01
CA ASN A 60 -1.99 5.36 18.63
C ASN A 60 -0.58 5.00 19.12
N GLY A 61 0.42 5.81 18.82
CA GLY A 61 1.82 5.61 19.23
C GLY A 61 2.58 4.64 18.32
N LYS A 62 2.29 3.34 18.44
CA LYS A 62 2.89 2.28 17.63
C LYS A 62 1.81 1.44 16.98
N MET A 63 2.02 1.01 15.74
CA MET A 63 1.06 0.17 15.02
C MET A 63 1.77 -0.83 14.13
N SER A 64 1.28 -2.07 14.11
CA SER A 64 1.72 -3.08 13.14
C SER A 64 1.25 -2.76 11.72
N PHE A 65 1.90 -3.37 10.74
CA PHE A 65 1.49 -3.28 9.32
C PHE A 65 0.02 -3.65 9.12
N ASN A 66 -0.42 -4.78 9.69
CA ASN A 66 -1.79 -5.27 9.59
C ASN A 66 -2.79 -4.27 10.16
N ARG A 67 -2.46 -3.65 11.30
CA ARG A 67 -3.34 -2.67 11.91
C ARG A 67 -3.42 -1.38 11.10
N LEU A 68 -2.30 -0.91 10.56
CA LEU A 68 -2.27 0.23 9.64
C LEU A 68 -3.10 -0.04 8.40
N ARG A 69 -3.03 -1.25 7.84
CA ARG A 69 -3.85 -1.67 6.70
C ARG A 69 -5.34 -1.62 7.02
N GLU A 70 -5.75 -2.21 8.14
CA GLU A 70 -7.15 -2.21 8.58
C GLU A 70 -7.72 -0.80 8.73
N VAL A 71 -6.98 0.12 9.37
CA VAL A 71 -7.50 1.47 9.63
C VAL A 71 -7.45 2.39 8.40
N THR A 72 -6.50 2.16 7.49
CA THR A 72 -6.37 2.97 6.26
C THR A 72 -7.20 2.43 5.09
N GLY A 73 -7.54 1.14 5.10
CA GLY A 73 -8.17 0.45 3.96
C GLY A 73 -7.29 0.38 2.72
N ALA A 74 -5.98 0.60 2.87
CA ALA A 74 -5.02 0.52 1.77
C ALA A 74 -4.74 -0.94 1.39
N SER A 75 -4.34 -1.18 0.13
CA SER A 75 -3.75 -2.47 -0.25
C SER A 75 -2.36 -2.62 0.36
N ASP A 76 -1.92 -3.86 0.53
CA ASP A 76 -0.59 -4.19 1.06
C ASP A 76 0.52 -3.46 0.29
N ASP A 77 0.50 -3.49 -1.05
CA ASP A 77 1.52 -2.87 -1.90
C ASP A 77 1.59 -1.34 -1.72
N LYS A 78 0.42 -0.68 -1.65
CA LYS A 78 0.34 0.77 -1.47
C LYS A 78 0.84 1.15 -0.08
N LEU A 79 0.37 0.45 0.95
CA LEU A 79 0.80 0.72 2.32
C LEU A 79 2.31 0.50 2.49
N PHE A 80 2.83 -0.59 1.91
CA PHE A 80 4.25 -0.91 1.92
C PHE A 80 5.07 0.18 1.24
N GLY A 81 4.69 0.60 0.02
CA GLY A 81 5.38 1.65 -0.70
C GLY A 81 5.40 2.99 0.05
N VAL A 82 4.30 3.35 0.71
CA VAL A 82 4.25 4.58 1.51
C VAL A 82 5.12 4.46 2.77
N LEU A 83 5.07 3.33 3.48
CA LEU A 83 5.89 3.10 4.67
C LEU A 83 7.39 3.09 4.33
N GLN A 84 7.79 2.41 3.26
CA GLN A 84 9.18 2.43 2.77
C GLN A 84 9.62 3.87 2.42
N GLY A 85 8.74 4.63 1.77
CA GLY A 85 8.98 6.05 1.49
C GLY A 85 9.09 6.90 2.75
N MET A 86 8.35 6.59 3.81
CA MET A 86 8.45 7.29 5.10
C MET A 86 9.72 6.90 5.86
N GLU A 87 10.13 5.63 5.84
CA GLU A 87 11.37 5.14 6.45
C GLU A 87 12.60 5.75 5.78
N SER A 88 12.66 5.75 4.45
CA SER A 88 13.77 6.36 3.69
C SER A 88 13.92 7.87 3.98
N MET A 89 12.83 8.54 4.36
CA MET A 89 12.82 9.94 4.76
C MET A 89 13.09 10.15 6.27
N ASP A 90 13.32 9.07 7.03
CA ASP A 90 13.47 9.08 8.49
C ASP A 90 12.22 9.68 9.19
N LEU A 91 11.02 9.43 8.67
CA LEU A 91 9.75 9.88 9.28
C LEU A 91 9.15 8.82 10.21
N VAL A 92 9.34 7.54 9.86
CA VAL A 92 8.91 6.41 10.68
C VAL A 92 10.09 5.47 10.90
N MET A 93 10.01 4.70 11.97
CA MET A 93 10.94 3.61 12.28
C MET A 93 10.14 2.36 12.64
N GLN A 94 10.64 1.21 12.21
CA GLN A 94 10.12 -0.09 12.59
C GLN A 94 10.93 -0.69 13.73
N VAL A 95 10.26 -1.06 14.83
CA VAL A 95 10.87 -1.76 15.97
C VAL A 95 9.95 -2.91 16.35
N GLY A 96 10.46 -4.14 16.29
CA GLY A 96 9.68 -5.33 16.67
C GLY A 96 8.44 -5.59 15.80
N GLY A 97 8.48 -5.22 14.52
CA GLY A 97 7.34 -5.37 13.59
C GLY A 97 6.28 -4.26 13.70
N GLU A 98 6.47 -3.30 14.60
CA GLU A 98 5.61 -2.13 14.75
C GLU A 98 6.26 -0.86 14.21
N TYR A 99 5.46 -0.03 13.56
CA TYR A 99 5.86 1.28 13.07
C TYR A 99 5.54 2.36 14.10
N SER A 100 6.42 3.34 14.21
CA SER A 100 6.24 4.53 15.05
C SER A 100 6.88 5.75 14.41
N LEU A 101 6.42 6.94 14.76
CA LEU A 101 7.01 8.19 14.28
C LEU A 101 8.37 8.44 14.94
N THR A 102 9.37 8.80 14.15
CA THR A 102 10.64 9.32 14.66
C THR A 102 10.46 10.75 15.18
N LYS A 103 11.49 11.31 15.86
CA LYS A 103 11.48 12.74 16.24
C LYS A 103 11.33 13.65 15.01
N LYS A 104 11.94 13.28 13.88
CA LYS A 104 11.81 14.00 12.61
C LYS A 104 10.42 13.85 12.02
N GLY A 105 9.84 12.64 12.04
CA GLY A 105 8.45 12.39 11.65
C GLY A 105 7.44 13.21 12.43
N GLN A 106 7.61 13.34 13.76
CA GLN A 106 6.75 14.18 14.59
C GLN A 106 6.84 15.67 14.26
N ARG A 107 8.04 16.18 13.89
CA ARG A 107 8.20 17.56 13.42
C ARG A 107 7.54 17.76 12.06
N TRP A 108 7.78 16.84 11.12
CA TRP A 108 7.18 16.85 9.80
C TRP A 108 5.65 16.83 9.86
N TYR A 109 5.07 15.96 10.70
CA TYR A 109 3.62 15.87 10.90
C TYR A 109 3.03 17.18 11.43
N ARG A 110 3.68 17.82 12.41
CA ARG A 110 3.25 19.13 12.91
C ARG A 110 3.33 20.23 11.85
N GLN A 111 4.40 20.25 11.05
CA GLN A 111 4.52 21.20 9.94
C GLN A 111 3.40 20.99 8.90
N ARG A 112 3.06 19.73 8.59
CA ARG A 112 1.97 19.42 7.66
C ARG A 112 0.59 19.74 8.20
N LEU A 113 0.36 19.51 9.49
CA LEU A 113 -0.86 19.99 10.16
C LEU A 113 -1.03 21.50 10.00
N GLY A 114 0.03 22.29 10.20
CA GLY A 114 -0.04 23.75 10.01
C GLY A 114 -0.33 24.16 8.56
N GLN A 115 0.17 23.41 7.58
CA GLN A 115 -0.09 23.66 6.17
C GLN A 115 -1.50 23.24 5.72
N GLU A 116 -2.05 22.18 6.29
CA GLU A 116 -3.40 21.70 5.97
C GLU A 116 -4.49 22.53 6.66
N TRP A 117 -4.22 23.07 7.83
CA TRP A 117 -5.22 23.74 8.67
C TRP A 117 -5.00 25.25 8.85
N GLY A 118 -3.96 25.82 8.24
CA GLY A 118 -3.74 27.26 8.12
C GLY A 118 -3.68 27.99 9.47
N TYR A 119 -2.50 27.99 10.09
CA TYR A 119 -2.14 28.96 11.13
C TYR A 119 -0.92 29.77 10.68
#